data_AF-A0A484LH70-F1
#
_entry.id   AF-A0A484LH70-F1
#
_cell.length_a   1.000
_cell.length_b   1.000
_cell.length_c   1.000
_cell.angle_alpha   90.00
_cell.angle_beta   90.00
_cell.angle_gamma   90.00
#
_symmetry.space_group_name_H-M   'P 1'
#
loop_
_entity.id
_entity.type
_entity.pdbx_description
1 polymer ?
#
loop_
_entity_poly.entity_id
_entity_poly.type
_entity_poly.pdbx_seq_one_letter_code
_entity_poly.pdbx_strand_id
1 'polypeptide(L)'
;MVERAREVAHIRVIVVKGVLYVEKYKQAFQTRDMVTLWGILQLIALYPGRIPDLDMMFECGDKPVIHKRAHDTTKQGFAPPPVFRYCSDEWSYDIVFPDWSFWGW
;
A
#
# COMPACT_ATOMS: atom_id res chain seq x y z
N MET A 1 -12.01 -1.53 -7.90
CA MET A 1 -11.59 -0.28 -7.22
C MET A 1 -10.11 -0.35 -6.86
N VAL A 2 -9.69 -1.32 -6.04
CA VAL A 2 -8.29 -1.53 -5.65
C VAL A 2 -7.37 -1.82 -6.86
N GLU A 3 -7.82 -2.65 -7.80
CA GLU A 3 -7.04 -3.01 -9.02
C GLU A 3 -6.58 -1.82 -9.87
N ARG A 4 -7.27 -0.67 -9.81
CA ARG A 4 -6.84 0.54 -10.54
C ARG A 4 -5.50 1.08 -10.05
N ALA A 5 -5.13 0.77 -8.82
CA ALA A 5 -3.81 1.12 -8.28
C ALA A 5 -2.66 0.33 -8.93
N ARG A 6 -2.93 -0.76 -9.65
CA ARG A 6 -1.89 -1.58 -10.29
C ARG A 6 -0.96 -0.78 -11.20
N GLU A 7 -1.49 0.26 -11.84
CA GLU A 7 -0.71 1.14 -12.72
C GLU A 7 0.41 1.87 -11.98
N VAL A 8 0.25 2.14 -10.68
CA VAL A 8 1.25 2.86 -9.87
C VAL A 8 1.96 1.96 -8.86
N ALA A 9 1.28 0.94 -8.33
CA ALA A 9 1.76 0.10 -7.25
C ALA A 9 3.01 -0.71 -7.63
N HIS A 10 3.85 -0.94 -6.62
CA HIS A 10 5.01 -1.81 -6.67
C HIS A 10 4.65 -3.25 -6.30
N ILE A 11 3.88 -3.41 -5.22
CA ILE A 11 3.40 -4.71 -4.73
C ILE A 11 1.92 -4.64 -4.37
N ARG A 12 1.23 -5.77 -4.53
CA ARG A 12 -0.08 -6.02 -3.94
C ARG A 12 0.09 -6.99 -2.78
N VAL A 13 -0.57 -6.70 -1.67
CA VAL A 13 -0.58 -7.53 -0.47
C VAL A 13 -2.02 -7.90 -0.16
N ILE A 14 -2.27 -9.21 -0.08
CA ILE A 14 -3.57 -9.76 0.32
C ILE A 14 -3.37 -10.58 1.58
N VAL A 15 -4.22 -10.38 2.58
CA VAL A 15 -4.30 -11.26 3.75
C VAL A 15 -5.64 -11.98 3.70
N VAL A 16 -5.61 -13.31 3.74
CA VAL A 16 -6.82 -14.14 3.84
C VAL A 16 -6.63 -15.15 4.96
N LYS A 17 -7.50 -15.12 5.97
CA LYS A 17 -7.44 -16.02 7.13
C LYS A 17 -6.05 -16.08 7.78
N GLY A 18 -5.38 -14.92 7.87
CA GLY A 18 -4.04 -14.80 8.44
C GLY A 18 -2.89 -15.26 7.53
N VAL A 19 -3.17 -15.67 6.29
CA VAL A 19 -2.14 -16.01 5.30
C VAL A 19 -1.86 -14.81 4.41
N LEU A 20 -0.58 -14.41 4.31
CA LEU A 20 -0.12 -13.31 3.48
C LEU A 20 0.20 -13.80 2.06
N TYR A 21 -0.43 -13.19 1.07
CA TYR A 21 -0.15 -13.38 -0.36
C TYR A 21 0.40 -12.07 -0.94
N VAL A 22 1.37 -12.18 -1.84
CA VAL A 22 2.03 -11.02 -2.44
C VAL A 22 2.16 -11.22 -3.93
N GLU A 23 1.80 -10.19 -4.70
CA GLU A 23 2.11 -10.09 -6.12
C GLU A 23 3.03 -8.87 -6.33
N LYS A 24 4.13 -9.06 -7.05
CA LYS A 24 5.05 -7.97 -7.40
C LYS A 24 4.72 -7.47 -8.80
N TYR A 25 4.44 -6.19 -8.93
CA TYR A 25 4.16 -5.55 -10.23
C TYR A 25 5.38 -4.84 -10.81
N LYS A 26 6.16 -4.18 -9.95
CA LYS A 26 7.33 -3.38 -10.35
C LYS A 26 8.46 -3.58 -9.36
N GLN A 27 9.68 -3.30 -9.82
CA GLN A 27 10.84 -3.30 -8.95
C GLN A 27 10.78 -2.10 -8.00
N ALA A 28 10.72 -2.37 -6.69
CA ALA A 28 10.87 -1.33 -5.68
C ALA A 28 12.33 -0.87 -5.59
N PHE A 29 12.54 0.36 -5.15
CA PHE A 29 13.88 0.83 -4.83
C PHE A 29 14.46 0.03 -3.65
N GLN A 30 15.65 -0.54 -3.84
CA GLN A 30 16.34 -1.37 -2.83
C GLN A 30 15.43 -2.48 -2.27
N THR A 31 15.37 -2.64 -0.94
CA THR A 31 14.66 -3.70 -0.22
C THR A 31 13.35 -3.22 0.41
N ARG A 32 12.85 -2.05 0.02
CA ARG A 32 11.71 -1.39 0.67
C ARG A 32 10.42 -2.22 0.65
N ASP A 33 10.17 -2.93 -0.45
CA ASP A 33 9.05 -3.87 -0.56
C ASP A 33 9.21 -5.02 0.45
N MET A 34 10.39 -5.63 0.50
CA MET A 34 10.68 -6.75 1.40
C MET A 34 10.56 -6.36 2.88
N VAL A 35 11.08 -5.20 3.26
CA VAL A 35 11.01 -4.73 4.65
C VAL A 35 9.57 -4.37 5.05
N THR A 36 8.77 -3.81 4.14
CA THR A 36 7.33 -3.61 4.36
C THR A 36 6.60 -4.93 4.61
N LEU A 37 6.89 -5.95 3.80
CA LEU A 37 6.33 -7.29 3.98
C LEU A 37 6.72 -7.89 5.33
N TRP A 38 7.97 -7.72 5.77
CA TRP A 38 8.43 -8.14 7.09
C TRP A 38 7.67 -7.47 8.23
N GLY A 39 7.38 -6.17 8.12
CA GLY A 39 6.54 -5.46 9.08
C GLY A 39 5.12 -6.04 9.16
N ILE A 40 4.50 -6.31 8.01
CA ILE A 40 3.16 -6.90 7.96
C ILE A 40 3.17 -8.33 8.55
N LEU A 41 4.17 -9.15 8.22
CA LEU A 41 4.32 -10.49 8.78
C LEU A 41 4.45 -10.46 10.31
N GLN A 42 5.20 -9.50 10.85
CA GLN A 42 5.32 -9.30 12.30
C GLN A 42 3.96 -8.94 12.93
N LEU A 43 3.17 -8.07 12.31
CA LEU A 43 1.82 -7.73 12.80
C LEU A 43 0.88 -8.93 12.78
N ILE A 44 0.92 -9.75 11.73
CA ILE A 44 0.13 -10.99 11.64
C ILE A 44 0.54 -11.97 12.74
N ALA A 45 1.84 -12.14 12.97
CA ALA A 45 2.37 -13.02 14.01
C ALA A 45 2.02 -12.53 15.43
N LEU A 46 2.05 -11.21 15.66
CA LEU A 46 1.75 -10.61 16.96
C LEU A 46 0.25 -10.62 17.29
N TYR A 47 -0.62 -10.54 16.26
CA TYR A 47 -2.07 -10.45 16.42
C TYR A 47 -2.84 -11.55 15.67
N PRO A 48 -2.59 -12.84 15.98
CA PRO A 48 -3.23 -13.95 15.29
C PRO A 48 -4.75 -13.91 15.46
N GLY A 49 -5.49 -14.08 14.36
CA GLY A 49 -6.95 -14.04 14.34
C GLY A 49 -7.59 -12.67 14.53
N ARG A 50 -6.80 -11.60 14.68
CA ARG A 50 -7.30 -10.21 14.81
C ARG A 50 -7.08 -9.37 13.56
N ILE A 51 -6.20 -9.80 12.65
CA ILE A 51 -6.04 -9.17 11.35
C ILE A 51 -7.18 -9.63 10.44
N PRO A 52 -8.02 -8.72 9.90
CA PRO A 52 -9.09 -9.07 8.98
C PRO A 52 -8.52 -9.49 7.62
N ASP A 53 -9.40 -10.01 6.75
CA ASP A 53 -9.07 -10.18 5.34
C ASP A 53 -8.89 -8.79 4.69
N LEU A 54 -7.77 -8.61 3.98
CA LEU A 54 -7.33 -7.31 3.45
C LEU A 54 -6.82 -7.46 2.01
N ASP A 55 -7.03 -6.42 1.20
CA ASP A 55 -6.45 -6.27 -0.15
C ASP A 55 -5.87 -4.87 -0.29
N MET A 56 -4.55 -4.79 -0.33
CA MET A 56 -3.79 -3.53 -0.22
C MET A 56 -2.79 -3.39 -1.37
N MET A 57 -2.66 -2.17 -1.87
CA MET A 57 -1.75 -1.81 -2.96
C MET A 57 -0.71 -0.86 -2.42
N PHE A 58 0.57 -1.20 -2.53
CA PHE A 58 1.67 -0.41 -1.99
C PHE A 58 2.48 0.23 -3.11
N GLU A 59 2.76 1.53 -2.95
CA GLU A 59 3.73 2.27 -3.73
C GLU A 59 4.93 2.61 -2.83
N CYS A 60 6.12 2.10 -3.17
CA CYS A 60 7.30 2.14 -2.30
C CYS A 60 8.24 3.33 -2.56
N GLY A 61 7.79 4.35 -3.28
CA GLY A 61 8.53 5.55 -3.62
C GLY A 61 8.42 6.67 -2.60
N ASP A 62 9.24 7.71 -2.79
CA ASP A 62 9.35 8.83 -1.83
C ASP A 62 8.25 9.89 -2.01
N LYS A 63 7.68 10.02 -3.22
CA LYS A 63 6.77 11.11 -3.60
C LYS A 63 5.32 10.65 -3.79
N PRO A 64 4.31 11.49 -3.44
CA PRO A 64 2.90 11.15 -3.65
C PRO A 64 2.58 10.86 -5.09
N VAL A 65 1.66 9.93 -5.32
CA VAL A 65 1.29 9.49 -6.67
C VAL A 65 -0.20 9.69 -6.97
N ILE A 66 -1.08 9.69 -5.95
CA ILE A 66 -2.51 9.92 -6.14
C ILE A 66 -2.85 11.38 -5.84
N HIS A 67 -2.53 12.27 -6.77
CA HIS A 67 -2.77 13.71 -6.61
C HIS A 67 -4.24 14.09 -6.76
N LYS A 68 -4.77 14.93 -5.85
CA LYS A 68 -6.17 15.39 -5.86
C LYS A 68 -6.57 16.07 -7.16
N ARG A 69 -5.67 16.87 -7.75
CA ARG A 69 -5.92 17.56 -9.03
C ARG A 69 -6.22 16.62 -10.22
N ALA A 70 -5.74 15.37 -10.16
CA ALA A 70 -5.95 14.38 -11.21
C ALA A 70 -7.20 13.53 -10.96
N HIS A 71 -7.81 13.65 -9.78
CA HIS A 71 -8.95 12.86 -9.35
C HIS A 71 -10.08 13.78 -8.90
N ASP A 72 -10.96 14.12 -9.84
CA ASP A 72 -12.16 14.88 -9.56
C ASP A 72 -13.20 13.99 -8.88
N THR A 73 -13.24 14.06 -7.55
CA THR A 73 -14.15 13.29 -6.70
C THR A 73 -15.60 13.76 -6.76
N THR A 74 -15.87 14.89 -7.41
CA THR A 74 -17.24 15.39 -7.61
C THR A 74 -17.97 14.65 -8.75
N LYS A 75 -17.23 13.98 -9.63
CA LYS A 75 -17.79 13.14 -10.69
C LYS A 75 -18.11 11.76 -10.16
N GLN A 76 -19.38 11.37 -10.20
CA GLN A 76 -19.82 10.02 -9.86
C GLN A 76 -19.01 8.97 -10.65
N GLY A 77 -18.45 7.99 -9.94
CA GLY A 77 -17.66 6.90 -10.52
C GLY A 77 -16.14 7.13 -10.56
N PHE A 78 -15.64 8.31 -10.18
CA PHE A 78 -14.21 8.66 -10.25
C PHE A 78 -13.51 8.70 -8.87
N ALA A 79 -13.82 7.74 -7.99
CA ALA A 79 -13.07 7.59 -6.74
C ALA A 79 -11.58 7.31 -7.03
N PRO A 80 -10.65 7.97 -6.31
CA PRO A 80 -9.22 7.69 -6.45
C PRO A 80 -8.93 6.24 -6.03
N PRO A 81 -7.95 5.57 -6.66
CA PRO A 81 -7.54 4.24 -6.22
C PRO A 81 -6.89 4.33 -4.82
N PRO A 82 -7.23 3.43 -3.88
CA PRO A 82 -6.56 3.39 -2.59
C PRO A 82 -5.13 2.87 -2.76
N VAL A 83 -4.15 3.67 -2.36
CA VAL A 83 -2.72 3.34 -2.43
C VAL A 83 -2.07 3.63 -1.09
N PHE A 84 -1.37 2.65 -0.54
CA PHE A 84 -0.58 2.76 0.68
C PHE A 84 0.86 3.17 0.35
N ARG A 85 1.41 4.09 1.14
CA ARG A 85 2.79 4.57 0.98
C ARG A 85 3.31 5.26 2.23
N TYR A 86 4.56 5.66 2.19
CA TYR A 86 5.32 6.12 3.35
C TYR A 86 5.14 7.60 3.70
N CYS A 87 4.86 8.42 2.69
CA CYS A 87 4.64 9.86 2.85
C CYS A 87 3.26 10.23 2.29
N SER A 88 2.77 11.44 2.54
CA SER A 88 1.60 12.02 1.86
C SER A 88 1.63 13.53 2.11
N ASP A 89 0.74 14.26 1.44
CA ASP A 89 0.56 15.70 1.65
C ASP A 89 -0.92 16.09 1.54
N GLU A 90 -1.24 17.34 1.84
CA GLU A 90 -2.60 17.87 1.77
C GLU A 90 -3.19 17.87 0.34
N TRP A 91 -2.35 17.64 -0.69
CA TRP A 91 -2.68 17.64 -2.11
C TRP A 91 -2.78 16.23 -2.72
N SER A 92 -2.69 15.19 -1.91
CA SER A 92 -2.78 13.79 -2.32
C SER A 92 -3.83 12.99 -1.54
N TYR A 93 -4.25 11.87 -2.12
CA TYR A 93 -5.18 10.90 -1.53
C TYR A 93 -4.48 9.62 -1.06
N ASP A 94 -3.16 9.60 -1.12
CA ASP A 94 -2.37 8.46 -0.69
C ASP A 94 -2.53 8.20 0.82
N ILE A 95 -2.66 6.92 1.17
CA ILE A 95 -2.88 6.44 2.54
C ILE A 95 -1.51 6.19 3.18
N VAL A 96 -1.20 6.91 4.26
CA VAL A 96 0.08 6.76 4.93
C VAL A 96 0.14 5.43 5.68
N PHE A 97 1.24 4.70 5.50
CA PHE A 97 1.59 3.46 6.20
C PHE A 97 2.99 3.62 6.80
N PRO A 98 3.26 3.03 7.99
CA PRO A 98 4.60 3.06 8.58
C PRO A 98 5.65 2.62 7.57
N ASP A 99 6.70 3.42 7.44
CA ASP A 99 7.69 3.18 6.42
C ASP A 99 8.58 1.97 6.70
N TRP A 100 9.38 1.62 5.69
CA TRP A 100 10.31 0.51 5.80
C TRP A 100 11.31 0.71 6.95
N SER A 101 11.64 1.95 7.31
CA SER A 101 12.63 2.25 8.36
C SER A 101 12.19 1.82 9.76
N PHE A 102 10.89 1.66 10.02
CA PHE A 102 10.39 1.11 11.29
C PHE A 102 10.81 -0.34 11.54
N TRP A 103 11.04 -1.11 10.48
CA TRP A 103 11.27 -2.55 10.57
C TRP A 103 12.72 -2.97 10.28
N GLY A 104 13.53 -2.08 9.72
CA GLY A 104 14.97 -2.29 9.47
C GLY A 104 15.46 -1.67 8.15
N TRP A 105 16.77 -1.82 7.88
CA TRP A 105 17.40 -1.53 6.59
C TRP A 105 17.94 -2.82 5.97
#